data_AF-A0A6L3XS95-F1
#
_entry.id   AF-A0A6L3XS95-F1
#
_cell.length_a   1.000
_cell.length_b   1.000
_cell.length_c   1.000
_cell.angle_alpha   90.00
_cell.angle_beta   90.00
_cell.angle_gamma   90.00
#
_symmetry.space_group_name_H-M   'P 1'
#
loop_
_entity.id
_entity.type
_entity.pdbx_description
1 polymer ?
#
loop_
_entity_poly.entity_id
_entity_poly.type
_entity_poly.pdbx_seq_one_letter_code
_entity_poly.pdbx_strand_id
1 'polypeptide(L)'
;GRLDGVNVLLRPVSAESLDNLVATSTAPFVMRETTRAAQALNSPAPGGFVIASDEGSDLVDQPYPQVSLYDYPAQEQWSEFQRLAQMLMQTPFSAEGIVTTLFTDANGTRHIGLHRMPDSAGLWRYIGTSLLLIAMLACIVWNGYQAVRRYQRSRTRLAEIQAYYENCLNPKLISSSESLIG
;
A
#
# COMPACT_ATOMS: atom_id res chain seq x y z
N GLY A 1 -15.13 50.00 33.48
CA GLY A 1 -15.85 51.28 33.55
C GLY A 1 -17.21 51.02 34.15
N ARG A 2 -17.54 51.69 35.25
CA ARG A 2 -18.79 51.55 36.00
C ARG A 2 -19.77 52.55 35.41
N LEU A 3 -20.85 52.07 34.81
CA LEU A 3 -22.01 52.88 34.45
C LEU A 3 -23.08 52.64 35.50
N ASP A 4 -23.58 53.74 36.05
CA ASP A 4 -24.58 53.79 37.11
C ASP A 4 -25.87 53.06 36.73
N GLY A 5 -26.37 52.27 37.68
CA GLY A 5 -27.82 52.17 37.88
C GLY A 5 -28.57 50.96 37.34
N VAL A 6 -27.95 50.00 36.65
CA VAL A 6 -28.64 48.74 36.33
C VAL A 6 -27.73 47.54 36.55
N ASN A 7 -27.78 47.00 37.77
CA ASN A 7 -27.24 45.68 38.05
C ASN A 7 -28.22 44.65 37.45
N VAL A 8 -28.09 44.39 36.15
CA VAL A 8 -28.83 43.31 35.48
C VAL A 8 -28.20 41.99 35.94
N LEU A 9 -28.62 41.52 37.12
CA LEU A 9 -28.63 40.10 37.42
C LEU A 9 -29.62 39.47 36.44
N LEU A 10 -29.17 39.12 35.24
CA LEU A 10 -29.92 38.28 34.34
C LEU A 10 -30.22 36.99 35.12
N ARG A 11 -31.50 36.74 35.42
CA ARG A 11 -31.91 35.44 35.94
C ARG A 11 -31.38 34.38 34.97
N PRO A 12 -30.90 33.22 35.47
CA PRO A 12 -30.22 32.20 34.64
C PRO A 12 -31.01 31.81 33.38
N VAL A 13 -32.34 31.87 33.44
CA VAL A 13 -33.26 31.55 32.34
C VAL A 13 -33.22 32.56 31.17
N SER A 14 -32.90 33.84 31.42
CA SER A 14 -32.80 34.87 30.38
C SER A 14 -31.41 34.97 29.74
N ALA A 15 -30.37 34.48 30.41
CA ALA A 15 -29.05 34.33 29.79
C ALA A 15 -29.00 33.13 28.84
N GLU A 16 -29.56 31.98 29.25
CA GLU A 16 -29.60 30.77 28.44
C GLU A 16 -30.50 30.90 27.20
N SER A 17 -31.63 31.59 27.30
CA SER A 17 -32.49 31.86 26.14
C SER A 17 -31.88 32.89 25.18
N LEU A 18 -31.15 33.88 25.68
CA LEU A 18 -30.42 34.83 24.84
C LEU A 18 -29.24 34.13 24.14
N ASP A 19 -28.51 33.25 24.84
CA ASP A 19 -27.41 32.48 24.26
C ASP A 19 -27.92 31.53 23.17
N ASN A 20 -29.04 30.83 23.42
CA ASN A 20 -29.69 29.99 22.41
C ASN A 20 -30.21 30.81 21.21
N LEU A 21 -30.74 32.01 21.43
CA LEU A 21 -31.20 32.88 20.34
C LEU A 21 -30.02 33.40 19.51
N VAL A 22 -28.93 33.82 20.15
CA VAL A 22 -27.69 34.23 19.49
C VAL A 22 -27.08 33.06 18.72
N ALA A 23 -26.98 31.88 19.32
CA ALA A 23 -26.50 30.67 18.68
C ALA A 23 -27.34 30.31 17.45
N THR A 24 -28.67 30.29 17.60
CA THR A 24 -29.59 29.96 16.49
C THR A 24 -29.54 31.01 15.37
N SER A 25 -29.45 32.30 15.71
CA SER A 25 -29.39 33.38 14.71
C SER A 25 -28.04 33.46 13.99
N THR A 26 -26.95 33.08 14.67
CA THR A 26 -25.58 33.20 14.15
C THR A 26 -25.12 31.93 13.45
N ALA A 27 -25.70 30.77 13.79
CA ALA A 27 -25.42 29.48 13.18
C ALA A 27 -25.40 29.47 11.63
N PRO A 28 -26.42 30.00 10.91
CA PRO A 28 -26.39 29.97 9.45
C PRO A 28 -25.29 30.84 8.84
N PHE A 29 -24.90 31.92 9.53
CA PHE A 29 -23.79 32.76 9.10
C PHE A 29 -22.46 32.04 9.25
N VAL A 30 -22.20 31.47 10.44
CA VAL A 30 -20.95 30.74 10.72
C VAL A 30 -20.79 29.54 9.80
N MET A 31 -21.86 28.80 9.53
CA MET A 31 -21.80 27.64 8.64
C MET A 31 -21.48 28.06 7.19
N ARG A 32 -22.05 29.17 6.70
CA ARG A 32 -21.74 29.70 5.35
C ARG A 32 -20.30 30.18 5.25
N GLU A 33 -19.83 30.96 6.21
CA GLU A 33 -18.45 31.46 6.22
C GLU A 33 -17.44 30.30 6.35
N THR A 34 -17.74 29.30 7.17
CA THR A 34 -16.89 28.11 7.30
C THR A 34 -16.83 27.33 5.99
N THR A 35 -17.97 27.15 5.32
CA THR A 35 -18.03 26.47 4.00
C THR A 35 -17.23 27.25 2.96
N ARG A 36 -17.35 28.58 2.94
CA ARG A 36 -16.59 29.45 2.03
C ARG A 36 -15.09 29.38 2.29
N ALA A 37 -14.68 29.40 3.56
CA ALA A 37 -13.28 29.27 3.94
C ALA A 37 -12.71 27.89 3.57
N ALA A 38 -13.48 26.82 3.76
CA ALA A 38 -13.09 25.48 3.33
C ALA A 38 -12.91 25.37 1.81
N GLN A 39 -13.79 26.00 1.03
CA GLN A 39 -13.65 26.07 -0.43
C GLN A 39 -12.41 26.87 -0.86
N ALA A 40 -12.13 27.97 -0.17
CA ALA A 40 -10.95 28.79 -0.43
C ALA A 40 -9.65 28.01 -0.14
N LEU A 41 -9.63 27.17 0.89
CA LEU A 41 -8.48 26.33 1.23
C LEU A 41 -8.21 25.23 0.18
N ASN A 42 -9.27 24.68 -0.42
CA ASN A 42 -9.15 23.70 -1.51
C ASN A 42 -8.82 24.34 -2.87
N SER A 43 -8.84 25.67 -2.96
CA SER A 43 -8.54 26.37 -4.21
C SER A 43 -7.03 26.61 -4.31
N PRO A 44 -6.39 26.24 -5.44
CA PRO A 44 -4.95 26.45 -5.60
C PRO A 44 -4.63 27.94 -5.56
N ALA A 45 -3.58 28.30 -4.81
CA ALA A 45 -3.08 29.67 -4.79
C ALA A 45 -2.52 30.06 -6.18
N PRO A 46 -2.76 31.30 -6.65
CA PRO A 46 -2.16 31.81 -7.88
C PRO A 46 -0.63 31.73 -7.81
N GLY A 47 0.00 31.13 -8.82
CA GLY A 47 1.45 30.92 -8.84
C GLY A 47 1.98 29.85 -7.87
N GLY A 48 1.08 29.08 -7.23
CA GLY A 48 1.45 27.99 -6.31
C GLY A 48 1.85 26.70 -7.00
N PHE A 49 2.00 25.63 -6.21
CA PHE A 49 2.29 24.29 -6.69
C PHE A 49 1.19 23.34 -6.24
N VAL A 50 0.76 22.46 -7.14
CA VAL A 50 -0.13 21.33 -6.85
C VAL A 50 0.63 20.06 -7.18
N ILE A 51 0.82 19.21 -6.18
CA ILE A 51 1.51 17.94 -6.32
C ILE A 51 0.45 16.84 -6.20
N ALA A 52 0.36 15.99 -7.20
CA ALA A 52 -0.59 14.88 -7.24
C ALA A 52 0.13 13.57 -7.57
N SER A 53 -0.32 12.48 -6.97
CA SER A 53 0.13 11.13 -7.32
C SER A 53 -0.64 10.65 -8.55
N ASP A 54 0.07 10.24 -9.60
CA ASP A 54 -0.55 9.62 -10.78
C ASP A 54 -1.13 8.23 -10.45
N GLU A 55 -0.72 7.62 -9.34
CA GLU A 55 -1.20 6.33 -8.85
C GLU A 55 -2.42 6.47 -7.91
N GLY A 56 -2.86 7.69 -7.62
CA GLY A 56 -3.96 7.95 -6.69
C GLY A 56 -3.63 7.64 -5.23
N SER A 57 -2.35 7.45 -4.90
CA SER A 57 -1.90 7.29 -3.52
C SER A 57 -1.95 8.62 -2.78
N ASP A 58 -2.36 8.60 -1.52
CA ASP A 58 -2.24 9.78 -0.66
C ASP A 58 -0.76 10.15 -0.48
N LEU A 59 -0.46 11.45 -0.59
CA LEU A 59 0.88 11.99 -0.43
C LEU A 59 1.12 12.50 0.99
N VAL A 60 0.06 12.58 1.80
CA VAL A 60 0.09 13.09 3.16
C VAL A 60 -0.53 12.06 4.09
N ASP A 61 0.27 11.54 5.03
CA ASP A 61 -0.23 10.65 6.07
C ASP A 61 -0.95 11.47 7.15
N GLN A 62 -2.20 11.86 6.89
CA GLN A 62 -3.05 12.52 7.88
C GLN A 62 -4.11 11.55 8.43
N PRO A 63 -4.24 11.40 9.76
CA PRO A 63 -5.33 10.65 10.33
C PRO A 63 -6.66 11.35 10.01
N TYR A 64 -7.61 10.62 9.42
CA TYR A 64 -8.95 11.13 9.17
C TYR A 64 -9.60 11.59 10.49
N PRO A 65 -10.24 12.77 10.50
CA PRO A 65 -10.97 13.23 11.67
C PRO A 65 -12.12 12.25 11.98
N GLN A 66 -12.31 11.96 13.28
CA GLN A 66 -13.31 10.99 13.75
C GLN A 66 -14.75 11.47 13.53
N VAL A 67 -14.94 12.79 13.47
CA VAL A 67 -16.22 13.46 13.26
C VAL A 67 -16.02 14.43 12.11
N SER A 68 -16.98 14.46 11.16
CA SER A 68 -16.86 15.37 10.02
C SER A 68 -17.10 16.81 10.47
N LEU A 69 -16.49 17.77 9.78
CA LEU A 69 -16.61 19.19 10.13
C LEU A 69 -18.08 19.66 10.19
N TYR A 70 -18.96 19.06 9.39
CA TYR A 70 -20.38 19.45 9.30
C TYR A 70 -21.27 18.81 10.36
N ASP A 71 -20.76 17.82 11.12
CA ASP A 71 -21.49 17.19 12.21
C ASP A 71 -21.35 17.97 13.53
N TYR A 72 -20.44 18.94 13.59
CA TYR A 72 -20.25 19.82 14.75
C TYR A 72 -21.35 20.89 14.84
N PRO A 73 -21.73 21.32 16.05
CA PRO A 73 -22.60 22.48 16.21
C PRO A 73 -21.92 23.73 15.62
N ALA A 74 -22.72 24.63 15.03
CA ALA A 74 -22.21 25.77 14.27
C ALA A 74 -21.25 26.66 15.07
N GLN A 75 -21.40 26.73 16.40
CA GLN A 75 -20.52 27.52 17.27
C GLN A 75 -19.10 26.94 17.37
N GLU A 76 -18.95 25.62 17.32
CA GLU A 76 -17.66 24.91 17.41
C GLU A 76 -17.07 24.62 16.02
N GLN A 77 -17.90 24.65 14.98
CA GLN A 77 -17.53 24.36 13.61
C GLN A 77 -16.36 25.22 13.12
N TRP A 78 -16.35 26.52 13.45
CA TRP A 78 -15.25 27.41 13.07
C TRP A 78 -13.93 27.06 13.76
N SER A 79 -13.95 26.76 15.06
CA SER A 79 -12.75 26.36 15.80
C SER A 79 -12.19 25.04 15.30
N GLU A 80 -13.05 24.07 14.98
CA GLU A 80 -12.62 22.79 14.40
C GLU A 80 -12.06 22.97 13.00
N PHE A 81 -12.65 23.83 12.17
CA PHE A 81 -12.09 24.19 10.87
C PHE A 81 -10.68 24.78 11.03
N GLN A 82 -10.50 25.73 11.94
CA GLN A 82 -9.19 26.34 12.19
C GLN A 82 -8.17 25.30 12.66
N ARG A 83 -8.58 24.36 13.52
CA ARG A 83 -7.73 23.25 13.98
C ARG A 83 -7.31 22.35 12.82
N LEU A 84 -8.25 21.96 11.96
CA LEU A 84 -7.98 21.13 10.78
C LEU A 84 -7.08 21.85 9.77
N ALA A 85 -7.36 23.12 9.48
CA ALA A 85 -6.54 23.94 8.59
C ALA A 85 -5.12 24.13 9.14
N GLN A 86 -4.98 24.34 10.45
CA GLN A 86 -3.66 24.45 11.08
C GLN A 86 -2.91 23.12 11.05
N MET A 87 -3.59 22.00 11.28
CA MET A 87 -3.00 20.67 11.13
C MET A 87 -2.50 20.48 9.70
N LEU A 88 -3.33 20.77 8.69
CA LEU A 88 -2.93 20.68 7.28
C LEU A 88 -1.72 21.55 6.94
N MET A 89 -1.71 22.81 7.40
CA MET A 89 -0.59 23.74 7.13
C MET A 89 0.71 23.36 7.84
N GLN A 90 0.63 22.68 8.98
CA GLN A 90 1.80 22.28 9.78
C GLN A 90 2.24 20.84 9.53
N THR A 91 1.50 20.06 8.74
CA THR A 91 1.86 18.68 8.45
C THR A 91 3.05 18.65 7.49
N PRO A 92 4.23 18.16 7.91
CA PRO A 92 5.32 17.96 6.98
C PRO A 92 4.93 16.84 6.02
N PHE A 93 5.00 17.11 4.72
CA PHE A 93 4.86 16.08 3.70
C PHE A 93 6.20 15.86 3.01
N SER A 94 6.48 14.62 2.66
CA SER A 94 7.64 14.24 1.84
C SER A 94 7.11 13.52 0.63
N ALA A 95 7.24 14.13 -0.55
CA ALA A 95 6.83 13.53 -1.81
C ALA A 95 8.08 13.14 -2.60
N GLU A 96 8.32 11.82 -2.71
CA GLU A 96 9.42 11.25 -3.49
C GLU A 96 8.86 10.46 -4.66
N GLY A 97 9.31 10.78 -5.87
CA GLY A 97 8.73 10.22 -7.08
C GLY A 97 9.46 10.67 -8.34
N ILE A 98 9.16 9.99 -9.44
CA ILE A 98 9.56 10.42 -10.78
C ILE A 98 8.51 11.42 -11.27
N VAL A 99 8.95 12.59 -11.72
CA VAL A 99 8.06 13.59 -12.32
C VAL A 99 7.60 13.08 -13.69
N THR A 100 6.32 12.75 -13.79
CA THR A 100 5.69 12.27 -15.03
C THR A 100 5.11 13.40 -15.85
N THR A 101 4.50 14.38 -15.18
CA THR A 101 3.83 15.51 -15.82
C THR A 101 4.21 16.82 -15.12
N LEU A 102 4.47 17.84 -15.92
CA LEU A 102 4.70 19.21 -15.47
C LEU A 102 3.95 20.15 -16.40
N PHE A 103 2.88 20.77 -15.91
CA PHE A 103 2.14 21.78 -16.66
C PHE A 103 1.82 22.98 -15.78
N THR A 104 1.68 24.15 -16.40
CA THR A 104 1.30 25.38 -15.72
C THR A 104 -0.10 25.76 -16.16
N ASP A 105 -1.02 25.89 -15.21
CA ASP A 105 -2.39 26.31 -15.49
C ASP A 105 -2.47 27.82 -15.79
N ALA A 106 -3.59 28.30 -16.32
CA ALA A 106 -3.86 29.70 -16.61
C ALA A 106 -3.68 30.62 -15.39
N ASN A 107 -3.86 30.09 -14.18
CA ASN A 107 -3.65 30.80 -12.91
C ASN A 107 -2.17 30.85 -12.46
N GLY A 108 -1.24 30.35 -13.29
CA GLY A 108 0.19 30.28 -12.99
C GLY A 108 0.57 29.17 -12.01
N THR A 109 -0.40 28.37 -11.55
CA THR A 109 -0.17 27.23 -10.66
C THR A 109 0.51 26.11 -11.44
N ARG A 110 1.61 25.58 -10.90
CA ARG A 110 2.34 24.45 -11.50
C ARG A 110 1.81 23.14 -10.95
N HIS A 111 1.32 22.29 -11.84
CA HIS A 111 0.89 20.94 -11.53
C HIS A 111 2.04 19.98 -11.80
N ILE A 112 2.40 19.20 -10.77
CA ILE A 112 3.47 18.21 -10.80
C ILE A 112 2.84 16.85 -10.51
N GLY A 113 2.80 15.99 -11.54
CA GLY A 113 2.46 14.58 -11.37
C GLY A 113 3.67 13.80 -10.90
N LEU A 114 3.52 13.06 -9.81
CA LEU A 114 4.54 12.16 -9.27
C LEU A 114 4.09 10.71 -9.45
N HIS A 115 4.99 9.90 -9.98
CA HIS A 115 4.90 8.44 -9.96
C HIS A 115 5.82 7.92 -8.87
N ARG A 116 5.35 7.00 -8.03
CA ARG A 116 6.09 6.58 -6.83
C ARG A 116 7.37 5.88 -7.25
N MET A 117 8.50 6.25 -6.63
CA MET A 117 9.72 5.48 -6.81
C MET A 117 9.51 4.08 -6.22
N PRO A 118 9.87 2.99 -6.94
CA PRO A 118 9.67 1.66 -6.43
C PRO A 118 10.44 1.50 -5.10
N ASP A 119 9.71 1.18 -4.04
CA ASP A 119 10.26 1.00 -2.69
C ASP A 119 11.48 0.07 -2.75
N SER A 120 12.61 0.55 -2.21
CA SER A 120 13.88 -0.19 -2.18
C SER A 120 13.74 -1.58 -1.54
N ALA A 121 12.80 -1.74 -0.60
CA ALA A 121 12.43 -3.01 -0.01
C ALA A 121 11.78 -3.98 -1.02
N GLY A 122 10.99 -3.46 -1.96
CA GLY A 122 10.42 -4.23 -3.07
C GLY A 122 11.51 -4.75 -4.00
N LEU A 123 12.49 -3.91 -4.34
CA LEU A 123 13.65 -4.28 -5.16
C LEU A 123 14.46 -5.42 -4.52
N TRP A 124 14.76 -5.34 -3.23
CA TRP A 124 15.43 -6.41 -2.49
C TRP A 124 14.66 -7.72 -2.50
N ARG A 125 13.33 -7.64 -2.38
CA ARG A 125 12.46 -8.81 -2.43
C ARG A 125 12.46 -9.46 -3.80
N TYR A 126 12.44 -8.68 -4.88
CA TYR A 126 12.59 -9.20 -6.24
C TYR A 126 13.93 -9.90 -6.45
N ILE A 127 15.04 -9.26 -6.05
CA ILE A 127 16.37 -9.86 -6.13
C ILE A 127 16.41 -11.20 -5.38
N GLY A 128 15.87 -11.26 -4.16
CA GLY A 128 15.79 -12.49 -3.37
C GLY A 128 14.97 -13.58 -4.07
N THR A 129 13.80 -13.26 -4.59
CA THR A 129 12.94 -14.24 -5.29
C THR A 129 13.55 -14.75 -6.60
N SER A 130 14.21 -13.89 -7.37
CA SER A 130 14.91 -14.27 -8.60
C SER A 130 16.08 -15.21 -8.29
N LEU A 131 16.86 -14.92 -7.25
CA LEU A 131 17.97 -15.77 -6.83
C LEU A 131 17.47 -17.15 -6.36
N LEU A 132 16.39 -17.18 -5.57
CA LEU A 132 15.76 -18.43 -5.14
C LEU A 132 15.23 -19.25 -6.34
N LEU A 133 14.63 -18.61 -7.34
CA LEU A 133 14.18 -19.29 -8.56
C LEU A 133 15.35 -19.90 -9.34
N ILE A 134 16.48 -19.19 -9.46
CA ILE A 134 17.68 -19.71 -10.11
C ILE A 134 18.22 -20.93 -9.34
N ALA A 135 18.28 -20.85 -8.01
CA ALA A 135 18.71 -21.97 -7.17
C ALA A 135 17.78 -23.19 -7.30
N MET A 136 16.47 -22.95 -7.32
CA MET A 136 15.47 -24.01 -7.51
C MET A 136 15.60 -24.67 -8.90
N LEU A 137 15.82 -23.90 -9.96
CA LEU A 137 16.09 -24.43 -11.30
C LEU A 137 17.37 -25.28 -11.33
N ALA A 138 18.45 -24.82 -10.70
CA ALA A 138 19.69 -25.58 -10.60
C ALA A 138 19.48 -26.91 -9.87
N CYS A 139 18.73 -26.90 -8.76
CA CYS A 139 18.35 -28.11 -8.03
C CYS A 139 17.52 -29.06 -8.89
N ILE A 140 16.56 -28.56 -9.67
CA ILE A 140 15.73 -29.38 -10.56
C ILE A 140 16.60 -30.06 -11.62
N VAL A 141 17.49 -29.31 -12.27
CA VAL A 141 18.40 -29.85 -13.30
C VAL A 141 19.32 -30.90 -12.69
N TRP A 142 19.91 -30.62 -11.53
CA TRP A 142 20.81 -31.56 -10.86
C TRP A 142 20.10 -32.86 -10.45
N ASN A 143 18.93 -32.74 -9.82
CA ASN A 143 18.14 -33.90 -9.41
C ASN A 143 17.63 -34.68 -10.63
N GLY A 144 17.20 -33.99 -11.70
CA GLY A 144 16.81 -34.63 -12.96
C GLY A 144 17.96 -35.42 -13.57
N TYR A 145 19.16 -34.84 -13.65
CA TYR A 145 20.35 -35.54 -14.13
C TYR A 145 20.69 -36.78 -13.30
N GLN A 146 20.70 -36.65 -11.96
CA GLN A 146 20.95 -37.78 -11.07
C GLN A 146 19.88 -38.87 -11.20
N ALA A 147 18.60 -38.49 -11.34
CA ALA A 147 17.50 -39.43 -11.54
C ALA A 147 17.65 -40.21 -12.85
N VAL A 148 17.96 -39.53 -13.95
CA VAL A 148 18.22 -40.18 -15.25
C VAL A 148 19.41 -41.14 -15.16
N ARG A 149 20.51 -40.70 -14.56
CA ARG A 149 21.71 -41.54 -14.36
C ARG A 149 21.40 -42.78 -13.52
N ARG A 150 20.61 -42.64 -12.46
CA ARG A 150 20.16 -43.76 -11.62
C ARG A 150 19.28 -44.71 -12.41
N TYR A 151 18.34 -44.18 -13.20
CA TYR A 151 17.45 -44.98 -14.03
C TYR A 151 18.21 -45.80 -15.08
N GLN A 152 19.19 -45.18 -15.76
CA GLN A 152 20.06 -45.88 -16.72
C GLN A 152 20.83 -47.02 -16.04
N ARG A 153 21.46 -46.75 -14.88
CA ARG A 153 22.17 -47.78 -14.12
C ARG A 153 21.26 -48.91 -13.61
N SER A 154 20.03 -48.60 -13.22
CA SER A 154 19.06 -49.61 -12.81
C SER A 154 18.65 -50.49 -14.00
N ARG A 155 18.50 -49.92 -15.20
CA ARG A 155 18.22 -50.70 -16.42
C ARG A 155 19.38 -51.59 -16.85
N THR A 156 20.62 -51.10 -16.78
CA THR A 156 21.79 -51.94 -17.09
C THR A 156 21.91 -53.11 -16.11
N ARG A 157 21.64 -52.88 -14.82
CA ARG A 157 21.63 -53.95 -13.81
C ARG A 157 20.53 -54.98 -14.06
N LEU A 158 19.32 -54.57 -14.43
CA LEU A 158 18.24 -55.50 -14.75
C LEU A 158 18.54 -56.35 -15.99
N ALA A 159 19.15 -55.74 -17.03
CA ALA A 159 19.56 -56.48 -18.22
C ALA A 159 20.64 -57.52 -17.92
N GLU A 160 21.62 -57.19 -17.07
CA GLU A 160 22.67 -58.11 -16.64
C GLU A 160 22.12 -59.27 -15.81
N ILE A 161 21.19 -58.98 -14.88
CA ILE A 161 20.50 -60.00 -14.09
C ILE A 161 19.70 -60.93 -15.00
N GLN A 162 18.96 -60.39 -15.97
CA GLN A 162 18.19 -61.20 -16.90
C GLN A 162 19.09 -62.08 -17.77
N ALA A 163 20.22 -61.55 -18.27
CA ALA A 163 21.20 -62.32 -19.03
C ALA A 163 21.85 -63.44 -18.19
N TYR A 164 22.11 -63.21 -16.91
CA TYR A 164 22.64 -64.22 -15.99
C TYR A 164 21.63 -65.37 -15.80
N TYR A 165 20.37 -65.06 -15.55
CA TYR A 165 19.32 -66.07 -15.42
C TYR A 165 19.06 -66.81 -16.73
N GLU A 166 19.05 -66.13 -17.88
CA GLU A 166 18.90 -66.76 -19.19
C GLU A 166 20.05 -67.73 -19.49
N ASN A 167 21.30 -67.41 -19.12
CA ASN A 167 22.43 -68.32 -19.26
C ASN A 167 22.33 -69.55 -18.33
N CYS A 168 21.85 -69.39 -17.09
CA CYS A 168 21.62 -70.51 -16.18
C CYS A 168 20.43 -71.40 -16.60
N LEU A 169 19.45 -70.83 -17.30
CA LEU A 169 18.28 -71.55 -17.79
C LEU A 169 18.49 -72.20 -19.17
N ASN A 170 19.65 -72.01 -19.81
CA ASN A 170 19.98 -72.57 -21.11
C ASN A 170 20.75 -73.91 -20.93
N PRO A 171 20.09 -75.07 -21.04
CA PRO A 171 20.66 -76.38 -20.68
C PRO A 171 21.67 -76.94 -21.71
N LYS A 172 22.20 -76.11 -22.63
CA LYS A 172 23.08 -76.61 -23.71
C LYS A 172 24.56 -76.77 -23.32
N LEU A 173 24.96 -76.42 -22.10
CA LEU A 173 26.32 -76.72 -21.60
C LEU A 173 26.38 -77.94 -20.67
N ILE A 174 25.24 -78.39 -20.12
CA ILE A 174 25.20 -79.60 -19.26
C ILE A 174 25.21 -80.89 -20.11
N SER A 175 24.75 -80.84 -21.36
CA SER A 175 24.76 -81.98 -22.29
C SER A 175 26.15 -82.42 -22.78
N SER A 176 27.26 -81.72 -22.44
CA SER A 176 28.61 -82.09 -22.92
C SER A 176 29.50 -82.74 -21.87
N SER A 177 29.01 -82.96 -20.64
CA SER A 177 29.80 -83.63 -19.59
C SER A 177 29.36 -85.08 -19.32
N GLU A 178 28.39 -85.59 -20.08
CA GLU A 178 27.85 -86.95 -19.95
C GLU A 178 28.20 -87.84 -21.17
N SER A 179 29.31 -87.54 -21.85
CA SER A 179 29.89 -88.39 -22.93
C SER A 179 31.37 -88.69 -22.72
N LEU A 180 31.84 -88.68 -21.47
CA LEU A 180 33.24 -88.98 -21.07
C LEU A 180 33.32 -90.08 -20.00
N ILE A 181 32.27 -90.92 -19.92
CA ILE A 181 32.30 -92.22 -19.26
C ILE A 181 31.73 -93.22 -20.27
N GLY A 182 32.63 -93.72 -21.13
CA GLY A 182 32.37 -94.72 -22.17
C GLY A 182 33.68 -95.19 -22.73
#